data_AF-A0AAW7KQC6-F1
#
_entry.id   AF-A0AAW7KQC6-F1
#
_cell.length_a   1.000
_cell.length_b   1.000
_cell.length_c   1.000
_cell.angle_alpha   90.00
_cell.angle_beta   90.00
_cell.angle_gamma   90.00
#
_symmetry.space_group_name_H-M   'P 1'
#
loop_
_entity.id
_entity.type
_entity.pdbx_description
1 polymer ?
#
loop_
_entity_poly.entity_id
_entity_poly.type
_entity_poly.pdbx_seq_one_letter_code
_entity_poly.pdbx_strand_id
1 'polypeptide(L)'
;MSTIHEFPKNYERFIAQGEEALVEHNQIAALENFQQAYQLQQTPPVNQKIVQLLLEMGEADEALALAEAFQESYFENLETAAIYMQIYSQSRRFIEGYILLKQLLQTKKITLAQQK
;
A
#
# COMPACT_ATOMS: atom_id res chain seq x y z
N MET A 1 37.78 -9.38 17.75
CA MET A 1 36.53 -9.57 16.98
C MET A 1 35.82 -8.23 16.96
N SER A 2 35.83 -7.53 15.83
CA SER A 2 35.15 -6.24 15.72
C SER A 2 33.65 -6.50 15.66
N THR A 3 32.90 -6.08 16.67
CA THR A 3 31.44 -5.94 16.57
C THR A 3 31.15 -4.96 15.46
N ILE A 4 30.63 -5.47 14.34
CA ILE A 4 30.07 -4.64 13.29
C ILE A 4 28.86 -3.94 13.93
N HIS A 5 29.02 -2.66 14.29
CA HIS A 5 27.86 -1.81 14.53
C HIS A 5 27.25 -1.55 13.16
N GLU A 6 26.20 -2.30 12.81
CA GLU A 6 25.35 -1.91 11.68
C GLU A 6 24.85 -0.49 11.97
N PHE A 7 25.22 0.46 11.08
CA PHE A 7 24.64 1.79 11.04
C PHE A 7 23.11 1.69 11.16
N PRO A 8 22.42 2.64 11.84
CA PRO A 8 21.01 2.46 12.12
C PRO A 8 20.26 2.30 10.80
N LYS A 9 19.62 1.13 10.66
CA LYS A 9 18.64 0.77 9.64
C LYS A 9 17.39 1.62 9.82
N ASN A 10 17.52 2.92 9.54
CA ASN A 10 16.50 3.93 9.82
C ASN A 10 15.19 3.61 9.10
N TYR A 11 15.27 3.01 7.91
CA TYR A 11 14.09 2.52 7.18
C TYR A 11 13.34 1.47 8.01
N GLU A 12 13.99 0.39 8.38
CA GLU A 12 13.39 -0.71 9.15
C GLU A 12 12.89 -0.25 10.51
N ARG A 13 13.58 0.71 11.13
CA ARG A 13 13.12 1.35 12.37
C ARG A 13 11.80 2.09 12.17
N PHE A 14 11.71 2.94 11.15
CA PHE A 14 10.47 3.66 10.84
C PHE A 14 9.34 2.72 10.45
N ILE A 15 9.63 1.62 9.72
CA ILE A 15 8.63 0.57 9.47
C ILE A 15 8.12 -0.01 10.79
N ALA A 16 9.00 -0.44 11.69
CA ALA A 16 8.61 -1.02 12.97
C ALA A 16 7.77 -0.04 13.83
N GLN A 17 8.15 1.23 13.88
CA GLN A 17 7.41 2.27 14.60
C GLN A 17 6.03 2.53 13.97
N GLY A 18 5.92 2.48 12.64
CA GLY A 18 4.64 2.58 11.97
C GLY A 18 3.70 1.42 12.30
N GLU A 19 4.22 0.18 12.31
CA GLU A 19 3.44 -1.01 12.71
C GLU A 19 3.01 -0.95 14.17
N GLU A 20 3.89 -0.50 15.08
CA GLU A 20 3.55 -0.32 16.50
C GLU A 20 2.42 0.72 16.67
N ALA A 21 2.50 1.84 15.96
CA ALA A 21 1.45 2.85 15.96
C ALA A 21 0.11 2.32 15.41
N LEU A 22 0.11 1.41 14.42
CA LEU A 22 -1.12 0.73 13.97
C LEU A 22 -1.74 -0.14 15.08
N VAL A 23 -0.90 -0.87 15.84
CA VAL A 23 -1.36 -1.67 16.99
C VAL A 23 -1.98 -0.78 18.08
N GLU A 24 -1.46 0.43 18.26
CA GLU A 24 -1.99 1.45 19.16
C GLU A 24 -3.21 2.22 18.59
N HIS A 25 -3.68 1.85 17.40
CA HIS A 25 -4.75 2.55 16.66
C HIS A 25 -4.44 4.04 16.38
N ASN A 26 -3.16 4.41 16.34
CA ASN A 26 -2.71 5.76 16.02
C ASN A 26 -2.34 5.87 14.54
N GLN A 27 -3.36 6.03 13.70
CA GLN A 27 -3.19 6.11 12.24
C GLN A 27 -2.31 7.27 11.79
N ILE A 28 -2.34 8.41 12.48
CA ILE A 28 -1.52 9.59 12.16
C ILE A 28 -0.04 9.26 12.39
N ALA A 29 0.31 8.73 13.56
CA ALA A 29 1.70 8.36 13.85
C ALA A 29 2.19 7.23 12.93
N ALA A 30 1.33 6.27 12.58
CA ALA A 30 1.66 5.23 11.63
C ALA A 30 2.00 5.81 10.25
N LEU A 31 1.15 6.72 9.75
CA LEU A 31 1.34 7.39 8.48
C LEU A 31 2.65 8.19 8.45
N GLU A 32 2.93 8.99 9.47
CA GLU A 32 4.17 9.77 9.58
C GLU A 32 5.41 8.86 9.52
N ASN A 33 5.42 7.78 10.30
CA ASN A 33 6.54 6.84 10.30
C ASN A 33 6.73 6.16 8.94
N PHE A 34 5.66 5.69 8.31
CA PHE A 34 5.77 5.10 6.97
C PHE A 34 6.21 6.11 5.92
N GLN A 35 5.78 7.37 6.00
CA GLN A 35 6.26 8.43 5.11
C GLN A 35 7.77 8.69 5.31
N GLN A 36 8.27 8.67 6.55
CA GLN A 36 9.71 8.75 6.80
C GLN A 36 10.47 7.55 6.21
N ALA A 37 9.94 6.34 6.35
CA ALA A 37 10.51 5.16 5.69
C ALA A 37 10.50 5.31 4.15
N TYR A 38 9.41 5.79 3.57
CA TYR A 38 9.28 5.99 2.13
C TYR A 38 10.26 7.05 1.59
N GLN A 39 10.52 8.12 2.35
CA GLN A 39 11.54 9.12 2.00
C GLN A 39 12.95 8.53 1.94
N LEU A 40 13.26 7.56 2.82
CA LEU A 40 14.55 6.86 2.81
C LEU A 40 14.62 5.83 1.67
N GLN A 41 13.54 5.08 1.47
CA GLN A 41 13.48 4.05 0.43
C GLN A 41 12.05 3.91 -0.10
N GLN A 42 11.86 4.32 -1.35
CA GLN A 42 10.59 4.17 -2.04
C GLN A 42 10.47 2.72 -2.53
N THR A 43 9.68 1.92 -1.83
CA THR A 43 9.41 0.52 -2.20
C THR A 43 7.91 0.26 -2.25
N PRO A 44 7.46 -0.72 -3.06
CA PRO A 44 6.05 -1.08 -3.11
C PRO A 44 5.44 -1.42 -1.74
N PRO A 45 6.10 -2.20 -0.85
CA PRO A 45 5.52 -2.51 0.46
C PRO A 45 5.19 -1.30 1.33
N VAL A 46 6.08 -0.30 1.43
CA VAL A 46 5.80 0.89 2.24
C VAL A 46 4.81 1.83 1.53
N ASN A 47 4.85 1.90 0.20
CA ASN A 47 3.86 2.64 -0.59
C ASN A 47 2.45 2.11 -0.34
N GLN A 48 2.27 0.77 -0.39
CA GLN A 48 1.00 0.10 -0.12
C GLN A 48 0.48 0.36 1.30
N LYS A 49 1.36 0.40 2.31
CA LYS A 49 0.99 0.75 3.70
C LYS A 49 0.48 2.19 3.81
N ILE A 50 1.17 3.14 3.20
CA ILE A 50 0.76 4.56 3.20
C ILE A 50 -0.58 4.72 2.48
N VAL A 51 -0.72 4.13 1.29
CA VAL A 51 -1.95 4.19 0.49
C VAL A 51 -3.13 3.61 1.25
N GLN A 52 -2.96 2.47 1.93
CA GLN A 52 -4.04 1.88 2.72
C GLN A 52 -4.47 2.80 3.87
N LEU A 53 -3.53 3.41 4.59
CA LEU A 53 -3.82 4.38 5.64
C LEU A 53 -4.55 5.62 5.10
N LEU A 54 -4.11 6.17 3.98
CA LEU A 54 -4.78 7.30 3.34
C LEU A 54 -6.23 6.96 2.97
N LEU A 55 -6.49 5.75 2.45
CA LEU A 55 -7.86 5.29 2.15
C LEU A 55 -8.71 5.09 3.40
N GLU A 56 -8.13 4.68 4.52
CA GLU A 56 -8.83 4.59 5.81
C GLU A 56 -9.18 5.98 6.36
N MET A 57 -8.32 6.97 6.09
CA MET A 57 -8.53 8.37 6.46
C MET A 57 -9.45 9.13 5.49
N GLY A 58 -9.84 8.51 4.37
CA GLY A 58 -10.70 9.10 3.34
C GLY A 58 -9.96 9.97 2.32
N GLU A 59 -8.63 9.98 2.34
CA GLU A 59 -7.75 10.77 1.48
C GLU A 59 -7.45 10.04 0.16
N ALA A 60 -8.51 9.69 -0.58
CA ALA A 60 -8.42 8.82 -1.75
C ALA A 60 -7.62 9.44 -2.92
N ASP A 61 -7.67 10.77 -3.09
CA ASP A 61 -6.92 11.44 -4.16
C ASP A 61 -5.41 11.43 -3.89
N GLU A 62 -5.00 11.59 -2.62
CA GLU A 62 -3.59 11.47 -2.24
C GLU A 62 -3.11 10.02 -2.34
N ALA A 63 -3.95 9.06 -1.91
CA ALA A 63 -3.71 7.64 -2.07
C ALA A 63 -3.48 7.28 -3.54
N LEU A 64 -4.28 7.83 -4.45
CA LEU A 64 -4.13 7.61 -5.88
C LEU A 64 -2.80 8.15 -6.41
N ALA A 65 -2.49 9.40 -6.12
CA ALA A 65 -1.25 10.04 -6.59
C ALA A 65 0.00 9.25 -6.16
N LEU A 66 -0.05 8.69 -4.95
CA LEU A 66 1.05 7.88 -4.42
C LEU A 66 1.10 6.47 -5.06
N ALA A 67 -0.05 5.83 -5.27
CA ALA A 67 -0.14 4.49 -5.84
C ALA A 67 0.26 4.45 -7.33
N GLU A 68 0.06 5.56 -8.08
CA GLU A 68 0.47 5.68 -9.48
C GLU A 68 1.98 5.43 -9.70
N ALA A 69 2.82 5.76 -8.71
CA ALA A 69 4.27 5.53 -8.79
C ALA A 69 4.65 4.04 -8.84
N PHE A 70 3.79 3.16 -8.33
CA PHE A 70 4.02 1.71 -8.27
C PHE A 70 2.84 0.91 -8.81
N GLN A 71 2.09 1.47 -9.77
CA GLN A 71 0.83 0.90 -10.26
C GLN A 71 0.93 -0.59 -10.62
N GLU A 72 2.00 -1.02 -11.31
CA GLU A 72 2.17 -2.42 -11.69
C GLU A 72 2.21 -3.37 -10.49
N SER A 73 2.81 -2.96 -9.38
CA SER A 73 2.87 -3.75 -8.14
C SER A 73 1.50 -4.00 -7.52
N TYR A 74 0.53 -3.09 -7.77
CA TYR A 74 -0.83 -3.27 -7.31
C TYR A 74 -1.61 -4.29 -8.16
N PHE A 75 -1.12 -4.65 -9.35
CA PHE A 75 -1.80 -5.59 -10.24
C PHE A 75 -1.14 -6.97 -10.24
N GLU A 76 -0.23 -7.23 -9.30
CA GLU A 76 0.46 -8.51 -9.16
C GLU A 76 -0.45 -9.63 -8.63
N ASN A 77 -1.37 -9.30 -7.71
CA ASN A 77 -2.30 -10.25 -7.11
C ASN A 77 -3.63 -9.59 -6.73
N LEU A 78 -4.62 -10.41 -6.35
CA LEU A 78 -5.97 -9.92 -6.03
C LEU A 78 -6.00 -8.96 -4.82
N GLU A 79 -5.18 -9.21 -3.81
CA GLU A 79 -5.18 -8.42 -2.57
C GLU A 79 -4.72 -6.98 -2.85
N THR A 80 -3.57 -6.84 -3.50
CA THR A 80 -3.04 -5.53 -3.90
C THR A 80 -3.94 -4.86 -4.95
N ALA A 81 -4.57 -5.63 -5.84
CA ALA A 81 -5.50 -5.07 -6.82
C ALA A 81 -6.80 -4.56 -6.16
N ALA A 82 -7.22 -5.18 -5.05
CA ALA A 82 -8.37 -4.72 -4.27
C ALA A 82 -8.10 -3.33 -3.65
N ILE A 83 -6.88 -3.07 -3.19
CA ILE A 83 -6.48 -1.74 -2.70
C ILE A 83 -6.68 -0.71 -3.81
N TYR A 84 -6.19 -0.99 -5.01
CA TYR A 84 -6.31 -0.07 -6.16
C TYR A 84 -7.76 0.13 -6.62
N MET A 85 -8.60 -0.92 -6.54
CA MET A 85 -10.04 -0.79 -6.77
C MET A 85 -10.71 0.10 -5.70
N GLN A 86 -10.28 0.03 -4.45
CA GLN A 86 -10.76 0.89 -3.38
C GLN A 86 -10.41 2.36 -3.64
N ILE A 87 -9.19 2.65 -4.12
CA ILE A 87 -8.79 3.99 -4.56
C ILE A 87 -9.77 4.52 -5.60
N TYR A 88 -10.03 3.76 -6.67
CA TYR A 88 -10.96 4.18 -7.72
C TYR A 88 -12.39 4.38 -7.21
N SER A 89 -12.85 3.53 -6.30
CA SER A 89 -14.19 3.66 -5.71
C SER A 89 -14.32 4.95 -4.89
N GLN A 90 -13.37 5.20 -3.97
CA GLN A 90 -13.43 6.36 -3.07
C GLN A 90 -13.16 7.69 -3.81
N SER A 91 -12.30 7.69 -4.83
CA SER A 91 -12.06 8.84 -5.73
C SER A 91 -13.15 9.01 -6.80
N ARG A 92 -14.23 8.21 -6.76
CA ARG A 92 -15.38 8.26 -7.70
C ARG A 92 -15.00 8.01 -9.17
N ARG A 93 -13.88 7.31 -9.40
CA ARG A 93 -13.37 6.88 -10.71
C ARG A 93 -13.93 5.52 -11.12
N PHE A 94 -15.27 5.44 -11.21
CA PHE A 94 -15.98 4.17 -11.40
C PHE A 94 -15.71 3.52 -12.78
N ILE A 95 -15.42 4.31 -13.81
CA ILE A 95 -15.15 3.80 -15.15
C ILE A 95 -13.80 3.07 -15.16
N GLU A 96 -12.78 3.68 -14.55
CA GLU A 96 -11.44 3.11 -14.38
C GLU A 96 -11.49 1.85 -13.52
N GLY A 97 -12.24 1.89 -12.41
CA GLY A 97 -12.49 0.70 -11.58
C GLY A 97 -13.15 -0.44 -12.37
N TYR A 98 -14.14 -0.14 -13.22
CA TYR A 98 -14.79 -1.13 -14.07
C TYR A 98 -13.85 -1.73 -15.13
N ILE A 99 -12.98 -0.91 -15.73
CA ILE A 99 -11.97 -1.36 -16.69
C ILE A 99 -10.98 -2.29 -16.01
N LEU A 100 -10.48 -1.93 -14.83
CA LEU A 100 -9.55 -2.76 -14.06
C LEU A 100 -10.18 -4.11 -13.73
N LEU A 101 -11.41 -4.13 -13.20
CA LEU A 101 -12.12 -5.38 -12.88
C LEU A 101 -12.24 -6.29 -14.11
N LYS A 102 -12.57 -5.74 -15.29
CA LYS A 102 -12.61 -6.52 -16.54
C LYS A 102 -11.25 -7.12 -16.90
N GLN A 103 -10.18 -6.34 -16.78
CA GLN A 103 -8.82 -6.81 -17.09
C GLN A 103 -8.41 -7.96 -16.17
N LEU A 104 -8.69 -7.85 -14.87
CA LEU A 104 -8.39 -8.89 -13.88
C LEU A 104 -9.16 -10.19 -14.15
N LEU A 105 -10.43 -10.09 -14.55
CA LEU A 105 -11.25 -11.26 -14.91
C LEU A 105 -10.79 -11.93 -16.20
N GLN A 106 -10.34 -11.16 -17.20
CA GLN A 106 -9.88 -11.70 -18.49
C GLN A 106 -8.52 -12.41 -18.39
N THR A 107 -7.64 -11.96 -17.50
CA THR A 107 -6.26 -12.47 -17.43
C THR A 107 -6.12 -13.83 -16.74
N LYS A 108 -7.18 -14.44 -16.19
CA LYS A 108 -7.11 -15.63 -15.31
C LYS A 108 -6.05 -15.53 -14.20
N LYS A 109 -5.53 -14.34 -13.92
CA LYS A 109 -4.54 -14.08 -12.85
C LYS A 109 -5.17 -14.15 -11.46
N ILE A 110 -6.49 -14.24 -11.40
CA ILE A 110 -7.24 -14.38 -10.17
C ILE A 110 -8.04 -15.69 -10.26
N THR A 111 -7.47 -16.75 -9.69
CA THR A 111 -8.24 -17.94 -9.38
C THR A 111 -9.16 -17.59 -8.22
N LEU A 112 -10.44 -17.32 -8.51
CA LEU A 112 -11.48 -17.40 -7.48
C LEU A 112 -11.40 -18.83 -6.95
N ALA A 113 -10.89 -19.00 -5.72
CA ALA A 113 -10.85 -20.29 -5.07
C ALA A 113 -12.26 -20.88 -5.13
N GLN A 114 -12.42 -21.93 -5.93
CA GLN A 114 -13.67 -22.68 -5.98
C GLN A 114 -13.85 -23.26 -4.58
N GLN A 115 -14.81 -22.71 -3.83
CA GLN A 115 -15.29 -23.33 -2.60
C GLN A 115 -15.84 -24.70 -2.97
N LYS A 116 -15.17 -25.75 -2.48
CA LYS A 116 -15.69 -27.11 -2.42
C LYS A 116 -16.50 -27.28 -1.14
#